data_AF-A0A1I4PRQ0-F1
#
_entry.id   AF-A0A1I4PRQ0-F1
#
_cell.length_a   1.000
_cell.length_b   1.000
_cell.length_c   1.000
_cell.angle_alpha   90.00
_cell.angle_beta   90.00
_cell.angle_gamma   90.00
#
_symmetry.space_group_name_H-M   'P 1'
#
loop_
_entity.id
_entity.type
_entity.pdbx_description
1 polymer ?
#
loop_
_entity_poly.entity_id
_entity_poly.type
_entity_poly.pdbx_seq_one_letter_code
_entity_poly.pdbx_strand_id
1 'polypeptide(L)'
;MTNEADAIFELNNIAEGSLIVIDEAWKLWPAAGRGKVSEDIEYLRMHRHHGLDFLLVAQSPNLIHAEVLCLVEKHLHITPTWSGRKIYEWPEYCSTPRLKTSKENAVKRPYRVPTKSFELYESASIHTKPSKTIPFKLWTSIAAIVAAPLLVYYSYDRIMSRLEPQETQLAAKDNKEIETPKPTSPINQNIPVMPAIPLRVTNAIVSDQVDWSKVMSCVSSESKCICYGYSVEKLAIPNETCRSAVKHGWPRKQDPASQNTTQQITTVTTM
;
A
#
# COMPACT_ATOMS: atom_id res chain seq x y z
N MET A 1 32.04 -55.20 36.51
CA MET A 1 31.10 -54.94 35.41
C MET A 1 30.34 -53.68 35.78
N THR A 2 30.94 -52.51 35.55
CA THR A 2 30.24 -51.24 35.65
C THR A 2 29.28 -51.18 34.48
N ASN A 3 27.98 -51.01 34.77
CA ASN A 3 26.93 -50.98 33.77
C ASN A 3 27.25 -49.93 32.70
N GLU A 4 27.29 -50.37 31.45
CA GLU A 4 27.49 -49.54 30.24
C GLU A 4 26.39 -48.47 30.06
N ALA A 5 25.32 -48.54 30.86
CA ALA A 5 24.17 -47.64 30.84
C ALA A 5 24.39 -46.29 31.55
N ASP A 6 25.45 -46.14 32.36
CA ASP A 6 25.75 -44.90 33.10
C ASP A 6 27.01 -44.17 32.58
N ALA A 7 27.56 -44.60 31.42
CA ALA A 7 28.69 -43.92 30.82
C ALA A 7 28.24 -42.56 30.27
N ILE A 8 28.65 -41.48 30.94
CA ILE A 8 28.58 -40.13 30.36
C ILE A 8 29.46 -40.17 29.10
N PHE A 9 28.83 -40.11 27.92
CA PHE A 9 29.56 -40.09 26.66
C PHE A 9 30.37 -38.80 26.58
N GLU A 10 31.66 -38.88 26.88
CA GLU A 10 32.58 -37.75 26.71
C GLU A 10 32.79 -37.47 25.22
N LEU A 11 32.76 -36.19 24.85
CA LEU A 11 33.04 -35.74 23.49
C LEU A 11 34.55 -35.81 23.22
N ASN A 12 34.94 -36.50 22.15
CA ASN A 12 36.35 -36.72 21.82
C ASN A 12 37.03 -35.54 21.11
N ASN A 13 36.24 -34.63 20.51
CA ASN A 13 36.71 -33.61 19.56
C ASN A 13 36.36 -32.17 19.96
N ILE A 14 35.42 -31.97 20.88
CA ILE A 14 34.93 -30.66 21.32
C ILE A 14 34.81 -30.68 22.84
N ALA A 15 35.31 -29.65 23.50
CA ALA A 15 35.16 -29.52 24.94
C ALA A 15 33.69 -29.26 25.32
N GLU A 16 33.21 -29.90 26.37
CA GLU A 16 31.90 -29.60 26.96
C GLU A 16 31.81 -28.12 27.36
N GLY A 17 30.62 -27.53 27.24
CA GLY A 17 30.43 -26.09 27.50
C GLY A 17 30.89 -25.16 26.36
N SER A 18 31.33 -25.69 25.21
CA SER A 18 31.77 -24.87 24.09
C SER A 18 30.62 -24.16 23.37
N LEU A 19 30.88 -22.94 22.90
CA LEU A 19 30.03 -22.23 21.94
C LEU A 19 30.49 -22.52 20.51
N ILE A 20 29.61 -23.13 19.72
CA ILE A 20 29.85 -23.46 18.32
C ILE A 20 29.13 -22.43 17.44
N VAL A 21 29.91 -21.68 16.66
CA VAL A 21 29.39 -20.66 15.73
C VAL A 21 29.49 -21.19 14.30
N ILE A 22 28.35 -21.28 13.62
CA ILE A 22 28.27 -21.80 12.24
C ILE A 22 27.75 -20.68 11.33
N ASP A 23 28.65 -20.15 10.49
CA ASP A 23 28.26 -19.23 9.43
C ASP A 23 27.75 -19.98 8.19
N GLU A 24 26.75 -19.38 7.53
CA GLU A 24 26.02 -19.98 6.41
C GLU A 24 25.57 -21.44 6.72
N ALA A 25 24.84 -21.62 7.82
CA ALA A 25 24.44 -22.93 8.36
C ALA A 25 23.71 -23.85 7.36
N TRP A 26 23.09 -23.29 6.31
CA TRP A 26 22.48 -24.06 5.22
C TRP A 26 23.49 -24.92 4.44
N LYS A 27 24.78 -24.61 4.48
CA LYS A 27 25.82 -25.44 3.86
C LYS A 27 25.99 -26.78 4.56
N LEU A 28 25.82 -26.79 5.89
CA LEU A 28 25.89 -28.00 6.71
C LEU A 28 24.54 -28.73 6.73
N TRP A 29 23.47 -27.99 6.97
CA TRP A 29 22.11 -28.53 7.06
C TRP A 29 21.16 -27.85 6.07
N PRO A 30 21.27 -28.17 4.77
CA PRO A 30 20.40 -27.58 3.77
C PRO A 30 18.94 -28.00 3.98
N ALA A 31 18.02 -27.15 3.55
CA ALA A 31 16.60 -27.48 3.52
C ALA A 31 16.39 -28.75 2.68
N ALA A 32 15.88 -29.79 3.34
CA ALA A 32 15.52 -31.05 2.72
C ALA A 32 14.02 -31.31 2.86
N GLY A 33 13.50 -32.18 1.99
CA GLY A 33 12.11 -32.65 2.07
C GLY A 33 11.92 -33.68 3.19
N ARG A 34 10.86 -34.48 3.08
CA ARG A 34 10.59 -35.61 3.99
C ARG A 34 11.53 -36.77 3.66
N GLY A 35 12.80 -36.64 4.02
CA GLY A 35 13.83 -37.67 3.89
C GLY A 35 14.30 -38.20 5.25
N LYS A 36 15.17 -39.22 5.22
CA LYS A 36 15.87 -39.67 6.44
C LYS A 36 16.74 -38.51 6.95
N VAL A 37 16.60 -38.19 8.23
CA VAL A 37 17.41 -37.19 8.91
C VAL A 37 18.85 -37.68 8.98
N SER A 38 19.81 -36.80 8.78
CA SER A 38 21.23 -37.12 8.87
C SER A 38 21.65 -37.30 10.33
N GLU A 39 22.63 -38.18 10.56
CA GLU A 39 23.07 -38.59 11.90
C GLU A 39 23.57 -37.40 12.74
N ASP A 40 24.23 -36.43 12.10
CA ASP A 40 24.69 -35.18 12.74
C ASP A 40 23.54 -34.33 13.31
N ILE A 41 22.37 -34.29 12.67
CA ILE A 41 21.17 -33.62 13.20
C ILE A 41 20.60 -34.40 14.38
N GLU A 42 20.69 -35.74 14.37
CA GLU A 42 20.29 -36.55 15.52
C GLU A 42 21.18 -36.25 16.74
N TYR A 43 22.50 -36.20 16.56
CA TYR A 43 23.43 -35.77 17.63
C TYR A 43 23.18 -34.33 18.08
N LEU A 44 22.82 -33.42 17.16
CA LEU A 44 22.49 -32.03 17.51
C LEU A 44 21.35 -31.94 18.53
N ARG A 45 20.37 -32.86 18.51
CA ARG A 45 19.29 -32.88 19.52
C ARG A 45 19.82 -33.11 20.94
N MET A 46 20.98 -33.74 21.07
CA MET A 46 21.61 -34.06 22.35
C MET A 46 22.58 -32.97 22.84
N HIS A 47 22.71 -31.83 22.15
CA HIS A 47 23.68 -30.78 22.52
C HIS A 47 23.66 -30.38 24.00
N ARG A 48 22.48 -30.36 24.63
CA ARG A 48 22.33 -29.98 26.05
C ARG A 48 22.89 -30.98 27.02
N HIS A 49 22.92 -32.26 26.67
CA HIS A 49 23.56 -33.27 27.51
C HIS A 49 25.05 -33.00 27.67
N HIS A 50 25.67 -32.38 26.66
CA HIS A 50 27.09 -32.02 26.66
C HIS A 50 27.33 -30.52 26.95
N GLY A 51 26.28 -29.78 27.32
CA GLY A 51 26.37 -28.34 27.58
C GLY A 51 26.84 -27.50 26.38
N LEU A 52 26.64 -27.97 25.15
CA LEU A 52 27.07 -27.24 23.95
C LEU A 52 26.06 -26.16 23.57
N ASP A 53 26.55 -24.94 23.30
CA ASP A 53 25.73 -23.85 22.77
C ASP A 53 25.98 -23.67 21.27
N PHE A 54 24.93 -23.37 20.51
CA PHE A 54 25.00 -23.18 19.06
C PHE A 54 24.54 -21.78 18.65
N LEU A 55 25.37 -21.08 17.86
CA LEU A 55 25.00 -19.85 17.17
C LEU A 55 25.00 -20.09 15.66
N LEU A 56 23.81 -20.18 15.08
CA LEU A 56 23.62 -20.40 13.65
C LEU A 56 23.40 -19.07 12.94
N VAL A 57 24.18 -18.80 11.90
CA VAL A 57 24.03 -17.62 11.05
C VAL A 57 23.61 -18.07 9.65
N ALA A 58 22.54 -17.48 9.13
CA ALA A 58 22.05 -17.73 7.79
C ALA A 58 21.25 -16.54 7.26
N GLN A 59 21.13 -16.46 5.93
CA GLN A 59 20.37 -15.40 5.27
C GLN A 59 18.85 -15.53 5.45
N SER A 60 18.35 -16.77 5.52
CA SER A 60 16.94 -17.10 5.67
C SER A 60 16.78 -18.44 6.39
N PRO A 61 15.81 -18.57 7.32
CA PRO A 61 15.55 -19.83 8.01
C PRO A 61 15.15 -20.94 7.04
N ASN A 62 14.41 -20.61 5.97
CA ASN A 62 13.91 -21.61 5.00
C ASN A 62 15.00 -22.31 4.19
N LEU A 63 16.27 -21.91 4.34
CA LEU A 63 17.41 -22.58 3.73
C LEU A 63 17.99 -23.68 4.62
N ILE A 64 17.60 -23.72 5.89
CA ILE A 64 18.06 -24.67 6.89
C ILE A 64 17.06 -25.82 7.02
N HIS A 65 17.56 -27.02 7.31
CA HIS A 65 16.75 -28.18 7.59
C HIS A 65 15.73 -27.94 8.73
N ALA A 66 14.48 -28.38 8.55
CA ALA A 66 13.38 -28.10 9.48
C ALA A 66 13.65 -28.64 10.90
N GLU A 67 14.22 -29.84 11.02
CA GLU A 67 14.57 -30.44 12.32
C GLU A 67 15.61 -29.64 13.11
N VAL A 68 16.54 -28.97 12.42
CA VAL A 68 17.51 -28.06 13.07
C VAL A 68 16.79 -26.81 13.56
N LEU A 69 15.90 -26.25 12.74
CA LEU A 69 15.10 -25.08 13.12
C LEU A 69 14.19 -25.35 14.32
N CYS A 70 13.65 -26.57 14.45
CA CYS A 70 12.84 -26.97 15.60
C CYS A 70 13.59 -26.92 16.94
N LEU A 71 14.93 -26.97 16.93
CA LEU A 71 15.77 -26.87 18.12
C LEU A 71 16.08 -25.42 18.51
N VAL A 72 15.74 -24.44 17.67
CA VAL A 72 16.08 -23.03 17.87
C VAL A 72 15.13 -22.40 18.91
N GLU A 73 15.70 -22.01 20.05
CA GLU A 73 14.99 -21.29 21.12
C GLU A 73 15.06 -19.76 21.00
N LYS A 74 15.85 -19.25 20.06
CA LYS A 74 16.03 -17.81 19.89
C LYS A 74 16.39 -17.47 18.47
N HIS A 75 15.50 -16.76 17.80
CA HIS A 75 15.75 -16.23 16.46
C HIS A 75 15.94 -14.73 16.52
N LEU A 76 17.12 -14.26 16.10
CA LEU A 76 17.43 -12.84 15.90
C LEU A 76 17.48 -12.51 14.40
N HIS A 77 16.55 -11.69 13.92
CA HIS A 77 16.56 -11.20 12.55
C HIS A 77 16.97 -9.73 12.50
N ILE A 78 18.11 -9.44 11.86
CA ILE A 78 18.62 -8.07 11.69
C ILE A 78 18.08 -7.50 10.39
N THR A 79 17.31 -6.42 10.46
CA THR A 79 16.84 -5.70 9.27
C THR A 79 17.46 -4.29 9.22
N PRO A 80 18.08 -3.90 8.09
CA PRO A 80 18.49 -2.51 7.87
C PRO A 80 17.26 -1.61 7.71
N THR A 81 17.27 -0.47 8.38
CA THR A 81 16.25 0.58 8.24
C THR A 81 16.92 1.89 7.80
N TRP A 82 16.11 2.85 7.33
CA TRP A 82 16.61 4.19 7.04
C TRP A 82 17.36 4.79 8.25
N SER A 83 16.82 4.59 9.46
CA SER A 83 17.40 5.09 10.72
C SER A 83 18.52 4.22 11.32
N GLY A 84 18.98 3.15 10.66
CA GLY A 84 20.02 2.26 11.21
C GLY A 84 19.77 0.78 10.96
N ARG A 85 19.85 -0.04 12.00
CA ARG A 85 19.50 -1.47 11.99
C ARG A 85 18.57 -1.75 13.16
N LYS A 86 17.65 -2.69 12.97
CA LYS A 86 16.76 -3.19 14.03
C LYS A 86 16.88 -4.69 14.11
N ILE A 87 16.85 -5.22 15.32
CA ILE A 87 16.70 -6.64 15.59
C ILE A 87 15.22 -6.90 15.89
N TYR A 88 14.71 -7.95 15.26
CA TYR A 88 13.45 -8.59 15.58
C TYR A 88 13.78 -9.93 16.23
N GLU A 89 13.26 -10.15 17.43
CA GLU A 89 13.56 -11.32 18.25
C GLU A 89 12.29 -12.14 18.50
N TRP A 90 12.42 -13.46 18.35
CA TRP A 90 11.38 -14.43 18.65
C TRP A 90 11.94 -15.55 19.56
N PRO A 91 11.10 -16.11 20.46
CA PRO A 91 11.47 -17.23 21.34
C PRO A 91 11.54 -18.59 20.62
N GLU A 92 11.23 -18.61 19.32
CA GLU A 92 11.32 -19.76 18.44
C GLU A 92 11.68 -19.27 17.05
N TYR A 93 11.98 -20.18 16.12
CA TYR A 93 12.26 -19.75 14.75
C TYR A 93 11.00 -19.18 14.07
N CYS A 94 11.08 -17.92 13.63
CA CYS A 94 10.10 -17.37 12.71
C CYS A 94 10.42 -17.76 11.25
N SER A 95 9.54 -18.51 10.57
CA SER A 95 9.69 -18.91 9.16
C SER A 95 9.61 -17.76 8.15
N THR A 96 8.85 -16.72 8.47
CA THR A 96 8.59 -15.57 7.58
C THR A 96 8.97 -14.23 8.24
N PRO A 97 10.25 -14.01 8.59
CA PRO A 97 10.68 -12.86 9.39
C PRO A 97 10.54 -11.53 8.66
N ARG A 98 10.36 -11.55 7.33
CA ARG A 98 10.17 -10.35 6.51
C ARG A 98 8.73 -9.81 6.55
N LEU A 99 7.75 -10.67 6.86
CA LEU A 99 6.34 -10.34 6.80
C LEU A 99 5.94 -9.38 7.93
N LYS A 100 4.98 -8.48 7.65
CA LYS A 100 4.59 -7.42 8.61
C LYS A 100 3.97 -8.01 9.88
N THR A 101 3.06 -8.97 9.73
CA THR A 101 2.39 -9.67 10.83
C THR A 101 3.41 -10.38 11.73
N SER A 102 4.36 -11.12 11.14
CA SER A 102 5.42 -11.80 11.89
C SER A 102 6.30 -10.82 12.67
N LYS A 103 6.60 -9.65 12.09
CA LYS A 103 7.34 -8.57 12.77
C LYS A 103 6.54 -7.89 13.87
N GLU A 104 5.21 -7.90 13.83
CA GLU A 104 4.37 -7.34 14.89
C GLU A 104 4.47 -8.19 16.17
N ASN A 105 4.57 -9.51 16.03
CA ASN A 105 4.75 -10.44 17.14
C ASN A 105 6.19 -10.50 17.70
N ALA A 106 7.13 -9.81 17.07
CA ALA A 106 8.54 -9.83 17.47
C ALA A 106 8.86 -8.75 18.51
N VAL A 107 9.79 -9.06 19.42
CA VAL A 107 10.41 -8.05 20.27
C VAL A 107 11.39 -7.23 19.43
N LYS A 108 11.21 -5.90 19.41
CA LYS A 108 11.97 -4.99 18.54
C LYS A 108 12.98 -4.20 19.36
N ARG A 109 14.25 -4.25 18.96
CA ARG A 109 15.30 -3.42 19.57
C ARG A 109 16.19 -2.77 18.50
N PRO A 110 16.61 -1.52 18.71
CA PRO A 110 17.62 -0.91 17.84
C PRO A 110 18.93 -1.70 17.97
N TYR A 111 19.65 -1.86 16.86
CA TYR A 111 20.92 -2.56 16.84
C TYR A 111 22.02 -1.65 16.31
N ARG A 112 23.08 -1.49 17.11
CA ARG A 112 24.31 -0.83 16.73
C ARG A 112 25.44 -1.84 16.90
N VAL A 113 26.21 -2.02 15.83
CA VAL A 113 27.40 -2.87 15.86
C VAL A 113 28.44 -2.20 16.76
N PRO A 114 28.99 -2.88 17.79
CA PRO A 114 30.03 -2.33 18.64
C PRO A 114 31.27 -1.97 17.82
N THR A 115 31.85 -0.78 18.00
CA THR A 115 32.99 -0.36 17.17
C THR A 115 34.22 -1.28 17.34
N LYS A 116 34.43 -1.81 18.54
CA LYS A 116 35.54 -2.72 18.84
C LYS A 116 35.49 -4.03 18.04
N SER A 117 34.32 -4.46 17.56
CA SER A 117 34.24 -5.70 16.77
C SER A 117 34.88 -5.56 15.40
N PHE A 118 35.04 -4.34 14.88
CA PHE A 118 35.73 -4.10 13.61
C PHE A 118 37.25 -4.34 13.70
N GLU A 119 37.83 -4.33 14.90
CA GLU A 119 39.25 -4.67 15.11
C GLU A 119 39.49 -6.18 15.02
N LEU A 120 38.46 -6.98 15.33
CA LEU A 120 38.53 -8.43 15.40
C LEU A 120 38.10 -9.12 14.09
N TYR A 121 37.62 -8.36 13.10
CA TYR A 121 37.00 -8.91 11.90
C TYR A 121 37.26 -8.06 10.65
N GLU A 122 37.77 -8.69 9.60
CA GLU A 122 37.98 -8.08 8.29
C GLU A 122 36.86 -8.49 7.31
N SER A 123 36.14 -7.50 6.77
CA SER A 123 34.80 -7.68 6.18
C SER A 123 34.73 -7.77 4.65
N ALA A 124 35.73 -8.41 4.03
CA ALA A 124 35.93 -8.60 2.57
C ALA A 124 36.69 -7.49 1.83
N SER A 125 37.38 -7.89 0.75
CA SER A 125 38.32 -7.09 -0.04
C SER A 125 37.69 -5.93 -0.82
N ILE A 126 36.38 -5.94 -1.05
CA ILE A 126 35.67 -4.92 -1.82
C ILE A 126 34.52 -4.34 -0.99
N HIS A 127 34.71 -3.12 -0.51
CA HIS A 127 33.69 -2.37 0.21
C HIS A 127 32.70 -1.70 -0.75
N THR A 128 31.61 -2.40 -1.09
CA THR A 128 30.45 -1.74 -1.70
C THR A 128 29.59 -1.12 -0.60
N LYS A 129 29.49 0.22 -0.56
CA LYS A 129 28.57 0.92 0.34
C LYS A 129 27.18 0.95 -0.31
N PRO A 130 26.19 0.18 0.16
CA PRO A 130 24.83 0.31 -0.36
C PRO A 130 24.29 1.71 -0.04
N SER A 131 23.82 2.44 -1.05
CA SER A 131 23.22 3.75 -0.88
C SER A 131 21.88 3.62 -0.15
N LYS A 132 21.66 4.47 0.86
CA LYS A 132 20.40 4.49 1.62
C LYS A 132 19.49 5.57 1.06
N THR A 133 18.33 5.18 0.54
CA THR A 133 17.31 6.12 0.10
C THR A 133 16.52 6.63 1.31
N ILE A 134 16.43 7.95 1.45
CA ILE A 134 15.64 8.61 2.48
C ILE A 134 14.15 8.55 2.08
N PRO A 135 13.23 8.17 2.98
CA PRO A 135 11.82 8.07 2.64
C PRO A 135 11.24 9.44 2.26
N PHE A 136 10.49 9.51 1.16
CA PHE A 136 9.84 10.73 0.65
C PHE A 136 8.96 11.45 1.70
N LYS A 137 8.35 10.68 2.62
CA LYS A 137 7.55 11.22 3.72
C LYS A 137 8.31 12.22 4.60
N LEU A 138 9.62 12.01 4.79
CA LEU A 138 10.45 12.94 5.57
C LEU A 138 10.58 14.30 4.86
N TRP A 139 10.77 14.28 3.53
CA TRP A 139 10.80 15.50 2.72
C TRP A 139 9.48 16.24 2.75
N THR A 140 8.34 15.53 2.64
CA THR A 140 7.02 16.17 2.73
C THR A 140 6.76 16.77 4.12
N SER A 141 7.24 16.13 5.19
CA SER A 141 7.12 16.69 6.54
C SER A 141 7.93 17.97 6.72
N ILE A 142 9.16 18.01 6.22
CA ILE A 142 10.00 19.22 6.24
C ILE A 142 9.35 20.33 5.41
N ALA A 143 8.86 20.00 4.20
CA ALA A 143 8.18 20.96 3.35
C ALA A 143 6.92 21.54 4.02
N ALA A 144 6.13 20.72 4.71
CA ALA A 144 4.94 21.17 5.44
C ALA A 144 5.30 22.13 6.59
N ILE A 145 6.36 21.84 7.35
CA ILE A 145 6.84 22.70 8.44
C ILE A 145 7.26 24.08 7.91
N VAL A 146 7.85 24.15 6.71
CA VAL A 146 8.25 25.42 6.07
C VAL A 146 7.07 26.12 5.40
N ALA A 147 6.18 25.38 4.74
CA ALA A 147 5.05 25.94 4.01
C ALA A 147 3.99 26.52 4.96
N ALA A 148 3.76 25.92 6.13
CA ALA A 148 2.77 26.39 7.09
C ALA A 148 2.96 27.86 7.51
N PRO A 149 4.13 28.32 7.99
CA PRO A 149 4.34 29.73 8.34
C PRO A 149 4.27 30.65 7.13
N LEU A 150 4.73 30.21 5.94
CA LEU A 150 4.61 30.98 4.70
C LEU A 150 3.15 31.20 4.30
N LEU A 151 2.31 30.17 4.42
CA LEU A 151 0.87 30.26 4.14
C LEU A 151 0.14 31.16 5.16
N VAL A 152 0.54 31.10 6.43
CA VAL A 152 0.01 32.01 7.47
C VAL A 152 0.39 33.45 7.15
N TYR A 153 1.65 33.71 6.80
CA TYR A 153 2.10 35.04 6.40
C TYR A 153 1.35 35.58 5.16
N TYR A 154 1.26 34.77 4.09
CA TYR A 154 0.56 35.16 2.87
C TYR A 154 -0.94 35.37 3.07
N SER A 155 -1.58 34.58 3.93
CA SER A 155 -3.01 34.74 4.23
C SER A 155 -3.28 35.97 5.08
N TYR A 156 -2.40 36.29 6.04
CA TYR A 156 -2.47 37.53 6.80
C TYR A 156 -2.34 38.77 5.92
N ASP A 157 -1.33 38.81 5.03
CA ASP A 157 -1.10 39.92 4.09
C ASP A 157 -2.30 40.13 3.14
N ARG A 158 -2.87 39.03 2.62
CA ARG A 158 -4.04 39.08 1.73
C ARG A 158 -5.32 39.55 2.43
N ILE A 159 -5.47 39.30 3.72
CA ILE A 159 -6.64 39.75 4.50
C ILE A 159 -6.48 41.22 4.86
N MET A 160 -5.29 41.65 5.31
CA MET A 160 -5.05 43.05 5.67
C MET A 160 -5.12 44.00 4.47
N SER A 161 -4.60 43.60 3.31
CA SER A 161 -4.73 44.36 2.06
C SER A 161 -6.18 44.50 1.55
N ARG A 162 -7.13 43.72 2.08
CA ARG A 162 -8.57 43.83 1.77
C ARG A 162 -9.36 44.62 2.81
N LEU A 163 -8.74 44.97 3.93
CA LEU A 163 -9.33 45.75 5.01
C LEU A 163 -8.94 47.24 4.95
N GLU A 164 -8.03 47.63 4.05
CA GLU A 164 -7.82 49.04 3.71
C GLU A 164 -9.05 49.59 2.96
N PRO A 165 -9.73 50.64 3.49
CA PRO A 165 -10.92 51.19 2.85
C PRO A 165 -10.54 51.87 1.52
N GLN A 166 -11.10 51.39 0.40
CA GLN A 166 -11.17 52.22 -0.81
C GLN A 166 -12.23 53.30 -0.61
N GLU A 167 -11.80 54.55 -0.52
CA GLU A 167 -12.69 55.71 -0.65
C GLU A 167 -13.43 55.63 -2.00
N THR A 168 -14.74 55.46 -1.90
CA THR A 168 -15.64 55.37 -3.04
C THR A 168 -15.96 56.79 -3.51
N GLN A 169 -15.41 57.21 -4.66
CA GLN A 169 -15.89 58.40 -5.35
C GLN A 169 -17.04 58.00 -6.29
N LEU A 170 -18.27 58.35 -5.88
CA LEU A 170 -19.45 58.36 -6.73
C LEU A 170 -19.91 59.81 -6.86
N ALA A 171 -19.80 60.38 -8.07
CA ALA A 171 -20.44 61.65 -8.43
C ALA A 171 -21.18 61.48 -9.76
N ALA A 172 -22.40 62.01 -9.79
CA ALA A 172 -23.46 61.71 -10.75
C ALA A 172 -23.62 62.77 -11.86
N LYS A 173 -24.49 62.42 -12.84
CA LYS A 173 -25.22 63.26 -13.83
C LYS A 173 -24.41 63.75 -15.06
N ASP A 174 -24.97 63.92 -16.26
CA ASP A 174 -26.24 63.55 -16.91
C ASP A 174 -26.11 63.92 -18.41
N ASN A 175 -26.76 63.15 -19.30
CA ASN A 175 -27.21 63.41 -20.68
C ASN A 175 -26.37 64.21 -21.72
N LYS A 176 -26.13 63.58 -22.88
CA LYS A 176 -26.39 64.21 -24.20
C LYS A 176 -26.55 63.20 -25.36
N GLU A 177 -27.80 63.12 -25.83
CA GLU A 177 -28.27 63.20 -27.23
C GLU A 177 -27.82 62.20 -28.31
N ILE A 178 -28.77 61.95 -29.20
CA ILE A 178 -28.91 60.87 -30.18
C ILE A 178 -28.26 61.26 -31.51
N GLU A 179 -27.43 60.39 -32.09
CA GLU A 179 -27.17 60.39 -33.53
C GLU A 179 -27.32 58.98 -34.12
N THR A 180 -28.18 58.91 -35.14
CA THR A 180 -28.53 57.78 -36.00
C THR A 180 -27.35 57.22 -36.80
N PRO A 181 -27.37 55.92 -37.15
CA PRO A 181 -26.90 55.56 -38.49
C PRO A 181 -27.74 54.48 -39.21
N LYS A 182 -27.89 54.65 -40.53
CA LYS A 182 -28.16 53.63 -41.55
C LYS A 182 -27.74 54.19 -42.92
N PRO A 183 -27.51 53.37 -43.96
CA PRO A 183 -26.87 52.04 -44.01
C PRO A 183 -25.86 51.92 -45.19
N THR A 184 -24.86 51.04 -45.11
CA THR A 184 -24.41 50.27 -46.32
C THR A 184 -23.68 48.97 -45.91
N SER A 185 -24.21 47.86 -46.43
CA SER A 185 -23.69 46.47 -46.39
C SER A 185 -22.69 46.23 -47.56
N PRO A 186 -22.06 45.04 -47.77
CA PRO A 186 -22.34 43.69 -47.21
C PRO A 186 -21.04 43.00 -46.67
N ILE A 187 -20.95 41.79 -46.10
CA ILE A 187 -21.44 40.43 -46.40
C ILE A 187 -21.29 39.61 -45.09
N ASN A 188 -22.40 39.20 -44.45
CA ASN A 188 -22.89 37.82 -44.26
C ASN A 188 -21.90 36.75 -43.73
N GLN A 189 -22.12 36.27 -42.50
CA GLN A 189 -22.23 34.83 -42.21
C GLN A 189 -22.95 34.59 -40.87
N ASN A 190 -24.06 33.86 -40.99
CA ASN A 190 -25.01 33.44 -39.96
C ASN A 190 -24.38 32.73 -38.75
N ILE A 191 -24.84 33.05 -37.54
CA ILE A 191 -24.90 32.11 -36.42
C ILE A 191 -26.37 31.99 -35.98
N PRO A 192 -26.96 30.78 -35.92
CA PRO A 192 -28.39 30.60 -35.70
C PRO A 192 -28.80 30.94 -34.27
N VAL A 193 -29.92 31.64 -34.14
CA VAL A 193 -30.68 31.74 -32.89
C VAL A 193 -31.19 30.33 -32.56
N MET A 194 -30.77 29.78 -31.41
CA MET A 194 -31.36 28.54 -30.89
C MET A 194 -32.85 28.78 -30.58
N PRO A 195 -33.76 27.93 -31.05
CA PRO A 195 -35.15 28.00 -30.61
C PRO A 195 -35.23 27.58 -29.14
N ALA A 196 -35.98 28.35 -28.34
CA ALA A 196 -36.33 27.95 -26.98
C ALA A 196 -37.11 26.62 -27.03
N ILE A 197 -36.49 25.54 -26.54
CA ILE A 197 -37.10 24.22 -26.47
C ILE A 197 -38.11 24.24 -25.32
N PRO A 198 -39.37 23.81 -25.51
CA PRO A 198 -40.32 23.71 -24.42
C PRO A 198 -39.82 22.70 -23.39
N LEU A 199 -39.77 23.09 -22.11
CA LEU A 199 -39.41 22.21 -21.00
C LEU A 199 -40.42 21.05 -20.96
N ARG A 200 -40.01 19.88 -21.46
CA ARG A 200 -40.80 18.66 -21.30
C ARG A 200 -40.53 18.13 -19.90
N VAL A 201 -41.56 18.10 -19.07
CA VAL A 201 -41.50 17.36 -17.80
C VAL A 201 -41.39 15.88 -18.16
N THR A 202 -40.22 15.29 -17.92
CA THR A 202 -40.03 13.85 -18.08
C THR A 202 -40.13 13.19 -16.71
N ASN A 203 -40.57 11.93 -16.67
CA ASN A 203 -40.60 11.13 -15.44
C ASN A 203 -39.20 10.65 -15.02
N ALA A 204 -38.15 11.03 -15.75
CA ALA A 204 -36.78 10.71 -15.42
C ALA A 204 -36.18 11.84 -14.57
N ILE A 205 -35.72 11.48 -13.36
CA ILE A 205 -34.97 12.39 -12.47
C ILE A 205 -33.59 12.73 -13.06
N VAL A 206 -33.19 12.04 -14.13
CA VAL A 206 -31.88 12.16 -14.77
C VAL A 206 -31.99 12.88 -16.11
N SER A 207 -30.96 13.66 -16.46
CA SER A 207 -30.93 14.52 -17.66
C SER A 207 -31.28 13.77 -18.95
N ASP A 208 -32.11 14.40 -19.78
CA ASP A 208 -32.51 13.96 -21.11
C ASP A 208 -31.42 14.14 -22.18
N GLN A 209 -30.38 14.93 -21.89
CA GLN A 209 -29.25 15.17 -22.80
C GLN A 209 -28.28 13.99 -22.86
N VAL A 210 -28.42 13.00 -21.97
CA VAL A 210 -27.60 11.79 -21.96
C VAL A 210 -28.36 10.65 -22.64
N ASP A 211 -27.73 10.02 -23.62
CA ASP A 211 -28.25 8.81 -24.24
C ASP A 211 -28.06 7.59 -23.31
N TRP A 212 -29.02 7.39 -22.41
CA TRP A 212 -29.02 6.32 -21.41
C TRP A 212 -28.99 4.90 -22.00
N SER A 213 -29.29 4.74 -23.29
CA SER A 213 -29.23 3.44 -23.97
C SER A 213 -27.81 2.91 -24.11
N LYS A 214 -26.81 3.79 -24.08
CA LYS A 214 -25.39 3.43 -24.18
C LYS A 214 -24.74 3.11 -22.83
N VAL A 215 -25.41 3.42 -21.72
CA VAL A 215 -24.86 3.30 -20.37
C VAL A 215 -25.07 1.88 -19.85
N MET A 216 -23.98 1.16 -19.62
CA MET A 216 -24.01 -0.18 -19.03
C MET A 216 -24.06 -0.12 -17.50
N SER A 217 -23.13 0.62 -16.89
CA SER A 217 -22.97 0.71 -15.43
C SER A 217 -22.42 2.07 -15.01
N CYS A 218 -22.85 2.57 -13.85
CA CYS A 218 -22.31 3.76 -13.22
C CYS A 218 -21.89 3.43 -11.78
N VAL A 219 -20.73 3.94 -11.37
CA VAL A 219 -20.19 3.74 -10.02
C VAL A 219 -19.87 5.10 -9.39
N SER A 220 -20.40 5.33 -8.19
CA SER A 220 -20.17 6.55 -7.42
C SER A 220 -19.32 6.25 -6.18
N SER A 221 -18.33 7.11 -5.92
CA SER A 221 -17.51 7.16 -4.70
C SER A 221 -17.73 8.52 -4.00
N GLU A 222 -17.08 8.75 -2.86
CA GLU A 222 -17.13 10.02 -2.13
C GLU A 222 -16.64 11.17 -3.01
N SER A 223 -15.54 10.97 -3.75
CA SER A 223 -14.89 12.03 -4.53
C SER A 223 -15.32 12.12 -6.00
N LYS A 224 -15.76 11.02 -6.64
CA LYS A 224 -16.01 10.96 -8.10
C LYS A 224 -17.13 9.98 -8.44
N CYS A 225 -17.84 10.24 -9.55
CA CYS A 225 -18.79 9.32 -10.16
C CYS A 225 -18.42 9.08 -11.63
N ILE A 226 -18.40 7.82 -12.06
CA ILE A 226 -17.99 7.44 -13.42
C ILE A 226 -18.99 6.42 -13.99
N CYS A 227 -19.41 6.63 -15.23
CA CYS A 227 -20.23 5.71 -15.99
C CYS A 227 -19.43 5.06 -17.14
N TYR A 228 -19.73 3.80 -17.41
CA TYR A 228 -19.14 2.97 -18.46
C TYR A 228 -20.21 2.51 -19.46
N GLY A 229 -19.83 2.49 -20.73
CA GLY A 229 -20.64 1.93 -21.81
C GLY A 229 -20.50 0.42 -21.95
N TYR A 230 -21.25 -0.17 -22.89
CA TYR A 230 -21.20 -1.61 -23.17
C TYR A 230 -19.88 -2.08 -23.78
N SER A 231 -19.08 -1.17 -24.38
CA SER A 231 -17.73 -1.46 -24.86
C SER A 231 -16.66 -1.15 -23.79
N VAL A 232 -17.06 -0.98 -22.53
CA VAL A 232 -16.21 -0.66 -21.37
C VAL A 232 -15.51 0.71 -21.48
N GLU A 233 -15.98 1.57 -22.37
CA GLU A 233 -15.52 2.94 -22.53
C GLU A 233 -16.05 3.86 -21.42
N LYS A 234 -15.23 4.82 -20.98
CA LYS A 234 -15.65 5.84 -20.02
C LYS A 234 -16.54 6.88 -20.72
N LEU A 235 -17.78 7.04 -20.26
CA LEU A 235 -18.71 8.02 -20.81
C LEU A 235 -18.51 9.40 -20.18
N ALA A 236 -18.62 10.44 -21.00
CA ALA A 236 -18.51 11.84 -20.58
C ALA A 236 -19.83 12.35 -19.97
N ILE A 237 -20.21 11.81 -18.81
CA ILE A 237 -21.41 12.21 -18.07
C ILE A 237 -21.00 13.11 -16.89
N PRO A 238 -21.65 14.28 -16.70
CA PRO A 238 -21.38 15.14 -15.56
C PRO A 238 -21.54 14.42 -14.21
N ASN A 239 -20.71 14.76 -13.22
CA ASN A 239 -20.70 14.09 -11.92
C ASN A 239 -22.08 14.10 -11.23
N GLU A 240 -22.81 15.21 -11.30
CA GLU A 240 -24.14 15.35 -10.69
C GLU A 240 -25.14 14.40 -11.35
N THR A 241 -25.18 14.37 -12.68
CA THR A 241 -26.03 13.48 -13.46
C THR A 241 -25.70 12.01 -13.21
N CYS A 242 -24.42 11.66 -13.11
CA CYS A 242 -23.96 10.31 -12.76
C CYS A 242 -24.42 9.90 -11.35
N ARG A 243 -24.30 10.78 -10.36
CA ARG A 243 -24.75 10.50 -8.99
C ARG A 243 -26.26 10.32 -8.91
N SER A 244 -27.02 11.15 -9.63
CA SER A 244 -28.48 11.00 -9.74
C SER A 244 -28.86 9.69 -10.40
N ALA A 245 -28.15 9.27 -11.45
CA ALA A 245 -28.34 7.98 -12.11
C ALA A 245 -28.07 6.79 -11.17
N VAL A 246 -26.98 6.84 -10.38
CA VAL A 246 -26.67 5.78 -9.39
C VAL A 246 -27.73 5.70 -8.29
N LYS A 247 -28.28 6.84 -7.86
CA LYS A 247 -29.26 6.90 -6.76
C LYS A 247 -30.69 6.58 -7.17
N HIS A 248 -31.10 7.00 -8.37
CA HIS A 248 -32.49 6.95 -8.83
C HIS A 248 -32.72 5.99 -10.01
N GLY A 249 -31.65 5.39 -10.54
CA GLY A 249 -31.71 4.59 -11.75
C GLY A 249 -31.88 5.45 -13.02
N TRP A 250 -31.81 4.80 -14.18
CA TRP A 250 -32.03 5.44 -15.48
C TRP A 250 -32.84 4.51 -16.40
N PRO A 251 -33.56 5.07 -17.40
CA PRO A 251 -34.35 4.26 -18.31
C PRO A 251 -33.44 3.42 -19.23
N ARG A 252 -33.34 2.12 -18.97
CA ARG A 252 -32.67 1.16 -19.86
C ARG A 252 -33.66 0.72 -20.95
N LYS A 253 -33.32 0.88 -22.23
CA LYS A 253 -34.01 0.14 -23.29
C LYS A 253 -33.63 -1.33 -23.12
N GLN A 254 -34.61 -2.20 -22.85
CA GLN A 254 -34.38 -3.63 -22.82
C GLN A 254 -34.00 -4.10 -24.23
N ASP A 255 -32.88 -4.82 -24.35
CA ASP A 255 -32.59 -5.57 -25.56
C ASP A 255 -33.64 -6.69 -25.70
N PRO A 256 -34.22 -6.93 -26.89
CA PRO A 256 -35.20 -7.99 -27.11
C PRO A 256 -34.63 -9.42 -26.89
N ALA A 257 -33.35 -9.57 -26.54
CA ALA A 257 -32.68 -10.85 -26.35
C ALA A 257 -32.67 -11.38 -24.90
N SER A 258 -33.19 -10.64 -23.89
CA SER A 258 -33.07 -11.05 -22.47
C SER A 258 -34.35 -11.61 -21.82
N GLN A 259 -35.38 -12.00 -22.58
CA GLN A 259 -36.63 -12.53 -22.00
C GLN A 259 -36.64 -14.03 -21.67
N ASN A 260 -35.57 -14.79 -21.91
CA ASN A 260 -35.57 -16.25 -21.70
C ASN A 260 -34.65 -16.72 -20.56
N THR A 261 -34.78 -16.21 -19.33
CA THR A 261 -34.21 -16.92 -18.16
C THR A 261 -34.85 -16.54 -16.82
N THR A 262 -36.14 -16.80 -16.60
CA THR A 262 -36.65 -16.96 -15.21
C THR A 262 -37.96 -17.76 -15.17
N GLN A 263 -37.90 -19.10 -15.15
CA GLN A 263 -38.92 -19.92 -14.49
C GLN A 263 -38.32 -21.26 -14.07
N GLN A 264 -37.79 -21.34 -12.85
CA GLN A 264 -37.90 -22.52 -11.99
C GLN A 264 -37.80 -22.06 -10.53
N ILE A 265 -38.94 -21.73 -9.94
CA ILE A 265 -39.10 -21.68 -8.48
C ILE A 265 -39.83 -22.98 -8.14
N THR A 266 -39.09 -23.98 -7.67
CA THR A 266 -39.63 -25.22 -7.14
C THR A 266 -40.02 -24.97 -5.69
N THR A 267 -41.32 -24.88 -5.41
CA THR A 267 -41.88 -25.06 -4.08
C THR A 267 -41.91 -26.55 -3.75
N VAL A 268 -41.22 -26.98 -2.69
CA VAL A 268 -41.48 -28.27 -2.04
C VAL A 268 -42.04 -27.98 -0.65
N THR A 269 -43.33 -28.26 -0.51
CA THR A 269 -44.10 -28.24 0.73
C THR A 269 -43.87 -29.55 1.47
N THR A 270 -43.51 -29.46 2.74
CA THR A 270 -43.49 -30.55 3.74
C THR A 270 -44.90 -31.07 4.02
N MET A 271 -45.06 -32.40 3.97
CA MET A 271 -45.97 -33.20 4.79
C MET A 271 -45.21 -34.44 5.26
#